data_AF-A0A151U144-F1
#
_entry.id   AF-A0A151U144-F1
#
_cell.length_a   1.000
_cell.length_b   1.000
_cell.length_c   1.000
_cell.angle_alpha   90.00
_cell.angle_beta   90.00
_cell.angle_gamma   90.00
#
_symmetry.space_group_name_H-M   'P 1'
#
loop_
_entity.id
_entity.type
_entity.pdbx_description
1 polymer ?
#
loop_
_entity_poly.entity_id
_entity_poly.type
_entity_poly.pdbx_seq_one_letter_code
_entity_poly.pdbx_strand_id
1 'polypeptide(L)'
;MLDGTGVFTVRSAYNALLTQALGTQQIRFTCVVWKIKIPPKVKIFIWRLFVNALPTKEQLLNKNVALQAYQQRCPFCNDALETIHHVIFSCCYVDRVWK
;
A
#
# COMPACT_ATOMS: atom_id res chain seq x y z
N MET A 1 2.14 -19.15 16.41
CA MET A 1 1.06 -19.92 17.05
C MET A 1 0.84 -21.15 16.20
N LEU A 2 1.05 -22.32 16.81
CA LEU A 2 0.88 -23.63 16.18
C LEU A 2 -0.59 -23.81 15.82
N ASP A 3 -0.81 -24.42 14.67
CA ASP A 3 -2.07 -24.98 14.22
C ASP A 3 -2.66 -25.81 15.38
N GLY A 4 -3.98 -25.82 15.60
CA GLY A 4 -4.61 -26.52 16.73
C GLY A 4 -4.36 -28.04 16.80
N THR A 5 -3.56 -28.59 15.87
CA THR A 5 -3.04 -29.95 15.80
C THR A 5 -1.67 -30.11 16.48
N GLY A 6 -1.03 -29.03 16.93
CA GLY A 6 0.30 -29.05 17.56
C GLY A 6 1.48 -29.25 16.57
N VAL A 7 1.20 -29.36 15.27
CA VAL A 7 2.22 -29.59 14.24
C VAL A 7 2.72 -28.26 13.70
N PHE A 8 4.02 -28.02 13.80
CA PHE A 8 4.66 -26.86 13.17
C PHE A 8 4.81 -27.09 11.67
N THR A 9 4.29 -26.16 10.86
CA THR A 9 4.54 -26.15 9.42
C THR A 9 5.14 -24.82 8.99
N VAL A 10 6.02 -24.83 7.99
CA VAL A 10 6.56 -23.61 7.37
C VAL A 10 5.43 -22.70 6.91
N ARG A 11 4.33 -23.28 6.40
CA ARG A 11 3.14 -22.55 5.97
C ARG A 11 2.47 -21.79 7.11
N SER A 12 2.28 -22.39 8.29
CA SER A 12 1.63 -21.70 9.40
C SER A 12 2.53 -20.66 10.04
N ALA A 13 3.83 -20.95 10.16
CA ALA A 13 4.83 -19.98 10.60
C ALA A 13 4.87 -18.76 9.67
N TYR A 14 4.94 -18.99 8.36
CA TYR A 14 4.93 -17.94 7.35
C TYR A 14 3.65 -17.10 7.44
N ASN A 15 2.47 -17.73 7.51
CA ASN A 15 1.21 -17.01 7.63
C ASN A 15 1.11 -16.20 8.93
N ALA A 16 1.62 -16.70 10.05
CA ALA A 16 1.64 -15.98 11.32
C ALA A 16 2.55 -14.75 11.25
N LEU A 17 3.76 -14.90 10.70
CA LEU A 17 4.69 -13.78 10.48
C LEU A 17 4.11 -12.75 9.51
N LEU A 18 3.51 -13.21 8.42
CA LEU A 18 2.86 -12.35 7.45
C LEU A 18 1.69 -11.58 8.10
N THR A 19 0.89 -12.26 8.93
CA THR A 19 -0.24 -11.64 9.65
C THR A 19 0.23 -10.62 10.67
N GLN A 20 1.37 -10.86 11.33
CA GLN A 20 1.98 -9.90 12.22
C GLN A 20 2.51 -8.67 11.44
N ALA A 21 3.13 -8.88 10.28
CA ALA A 21 3.73 -7.80 9.50
C ALA A 21 2.73 -6.92 8.74
N LEU A 22 1.68 -7.51 8.17
CA LEU A 22 0.71 -6.82 7.29
C LEU A 22 -0.68 -6.69 7.94
N GLY A 23 -0.99 -7.47 8.97
CA GLY A 23 -2.34 -7.59 9.50
C GLY A 23 -3.24 -8.47 8.63
N THR A 24 -4.27 -9.04 9.26
CA THR A 24 -5.21 -9.99 8.64
C THR A 24 -5.98 -9.39 7.46
N GLN A 25 -6.33 -8.10 7.54
CA GLN A 25 -7.12 -7.42 6.52
C GLN A 25 -6.34 -7.20 5.22
N GLN A 26 -5.06 -6.80 5.32
CA GLN A 26 -4.22 -6.61 4.15
C GLN A 26 -4.00 -7.95 3.42
N ILE A 27 -3.74 -9.04 4.15
CA ILE A 27 -3.58 -10.39 3.58
C ILE A 27 -4.85 -10.84 2.83
N ARG A 28 -6.04 -10.60 3.41
CA ARG A 28 -7.29 -10.93 2.73
C ARG A 28 -7.46 -10.11 1.46
N PHE A 29 -7.14 -8.83 1.52
CA PHE A 29 -7.22 -7.95 0.36
C PHE A 29 -6.27 -8.37 -0.75
N THR A 30 -5.01 -8.70 -0.45
CA THR A 30 -4.05 -9.18 -1.46
C THR A 30 -4.57 -10.42 -2.16
N CYS A 31 -5.12 -11.40 -1.40
CA CYS A 31 -5.74 -12.60 -1.97
C CYS A 31 -6.88 -12.26 -2.95
N VAL A 32 -7.69 -11.25 -2.64
CA VAL A 32 -8.78 -10.79 -3.52
C VAL A 32 -8.21 -10.19 -4.81
N VAL A 33 -7.26 -9.26 -4.72
CA VAL A 33 -6.66 -8.60 -5.91
C VAL A 33 -6.12 -9.61 -6.92
N TRP A 34 -5.45 -10.65 -6.45
CA TRP A 34 -4.86 -11.66 -7.32
C TRP A 34 -5.91 -12.49 -8.06
N LYS A 35 -7.12 -12.65 -7.50
CA LYS A 35 -8.24 -13.40 -8.11
C LYS A 35 -9.01 -12.61 -9.17
N ILE A 36 -8.91 -11.28 -9.20
CA ILE A 36 -9.65 -10.45 -10.17
C ILE A 36 -9.08 -10.67 -11.59
N LYS A 37 -9.93 -10.72 -12.61
CA LYS A 37 -9.51 -10.83 -14.03
C LYS A 37 -9.20 -9.43 -14.61
N ILE A 38 -8.09 -8.84 -14.17
CA ILE A 38 -7.57 -7.56 -14.68
C ILE A 38 -6.12 -7.71 -15.17
N PRO A 39 -5.62 -6.78 -16.01
CA PRO A 39 -4.24 -6.82 -16.47
C PRO A 39 -3.24 -6.88 -15.30
N PRO A 40 -2.15 -7.67 -15.41
CA PRO A 40 -1.17 -7.83 -14.33
C PRO A 40 -0.60 -6.50 -13.80
N LYS A 41 -0.39 -5.52 -14.68
CA LYS A 41 0.09 -4.18 -14.30
C LYS A 41 -0.87 -3.49 -13.32
N VAL A 42 -2.18 -3.61 -13.56
CA VAL A 42 -3.22 -3.03 -12.70
C VAL A 42 -3.29 -3.78 -11.36
N LYS A 43 -3.16 -5.12 -11.36
CA LYS A 43 -3.07 -5.90 -10.11
C LYS A 43 -1.93 -5.43 -9.23
N ILE A 44 -0.74 -5.26 -9.81
CA ILE A 44 0.46 -4.82 -9.09
C ILE A 44 0.23 -3.41 -8.54
N PHE A 45 -0.34 -2.50 -9.33
CA PHE A 45 -0.65 -1.15 -8.89
C PHE A 45 -1.61 -1.13 -7.70
N ILE A 46 -2.75 -1.84 -7.79
CA ILE A 46 -3.73 -1.96 -6.71
C ILE A 46 -3.09 -2.61 -5.48
N TRP A 47 -2.35 -3.70 -5.65
CA TRP A 47 -1.69 -4.33 -4.53
C TRP A 47 -0.75 -3.37 -3.79
N ARG A 48 0.09 -2.61 -4.52
CA ARG A 48 1.00 -1.60 -3.94
C ARG A 48 0.27 -0.45 -3.27
N LEU A 49 -0.89 -0.05 -3.80
CA LEU A 49 -1.76 0.96 -3.18
C LEU A 49 -2.19 0.54 -1.77
N PHE A 50 -2.71 -0.69 -1.64
CA PHE A 50 -3.32 -1.14 -0.38
C PHE A 50 -2.31 -1.54 0.70
N VAL A 51 -1.08 -1.90 0.33
CA VAL A 51 0.00 -2.15 1.29
C VAL A 51 0.87 -0.91 1.56
N ASN A 52 0.41 0.29 1.14
CA ASN A 52 1.14 1.55 1.26
C ASN A 52 2.59 1.46 0.72
N ALA A 53 2.80 0.73 -0.37
CA ALA A 53 4.12 0.53 -0.99
C ALA A 53 4.33 1.40 -2.26
N LEU A 54 3.48 2.40 -2.46
CA LEU A 54 3.72 3.43 -3.46
C LEU A 54 4.79 4.41 -2.94
N PRO A 55 5.70 4.86 -3.80
CA PRO A 55 6.76 5.78 -3.41
C PRO A 55 6.20 7.21 -3.29
N THR A 56 5.41 7.47 -2.26
CA THR A 56 4.97 8.82 -1.91
C THR A 56 5.91 9.44 -0.90
N LYS A 57 5.93 10.77 -0.82
CA LYS A 57 6.75 11.49 0.17
C LYS A 57 6.34 11.20 1.60
N GLU A 58 5.05 11.02 1.86
CA GLU A 58 4.55 10.49 3.13
C GLU A 58 5.22 9.14 3.49
N GLN A 59 5.31 8.23 2.52
CA GLN A 59 5.91 6.92 2.77
C GLN A 59 7.43 6.96 2.88
N LEU A 60 8.09 7.97 2.28
CA LEU A 60 9.51 8.24 2.51
C LEU A 60 9.76 8.75 3.93
N LEU A 61 8.91 9.65 4.45
CA LEU A 61 8.99 10.12 5.84
C LEU A 61 8.79 8.98 6.84
N ASN A 62 7.83 8.08 6.59
CA ASN A 62 7.62 6.88 7.41
C ASN A 62 8.84 5.95 7.45
N LYS A 63 9.73 6.04 6.45
CA LYS A 63 11.00 5.30 6.38
C LYS A 63 12.18 6.11 6.91
N ASN A 64 11.94 7.20 7.65
CA ASN A 64 12.94 8.11 8.20
C ASN A 64 13.83 8.78 7.14
N VAL A 65 13.34 8.92 5.91
CA VAL A 65 14.01 9.74 4.89
C VAL A 65 13.68 11.20 5.16
N ALA A 66 14.69 12.00 5.49
CA ALA A 66 14.52 13.41 5.79
C ALA A 66 14.08 14.19 4.54
N LEU A 67 12.91 14.83 4.62
CA LEU A 67 12.39 15.75 3.61
C LEU A 67 12.03 17.07 4.28
N GLN A 68 12.47 18.18 3.70
CA GLN A 68 12.10 19.53 4.15
C GLN A 68 10.61 19.80 3.88
N ALA A 69 9.98 20.68 4.67
CA ALA A 69 8.53 20.90 4.61
C ALA A 69 7.99 21.28 3.21
N TYR A 70 8.73 22.08 2.43
CA TYR A 70 8.32 22.40 1.06
C TYR A 70 8.44 21.20 0.12
N GLN A 71 9.36 20.27 0.39
CA GLN A 71 9.55 19.08 -0.43
C GLN A 71 8.37 18.12 -0.27
N GLN A 72 7.71 18.08 0.90
CA GLN A 72 6.62 17.16 1.21
C GLN A 72 5.31 17.42 0.43
N ARG A 73 5.21 18.56 -0.25
CA ARG A 73 4.04 18.95 -1.02
C ARG A 73 3.86 18.09 -2.28
N CYS A 74 2.62 17.93 -2.71
CA CYS A 74 2.25 17.24 -3.94
C CYS A 74 2.90 17.92 -5.15
N PRO A 75 3.61 17.18 -6.03
CA PRO A 75 4.27 17.77 -7.20
C PRO A 75 3.29 18.28 -8.27
N PHE A 76 2.02 17.86 -8.21
CA PHE A 76 1.01 18.23 -9.20
C PHE A 76 0.27 19.52 -8.83
N CYS A 77 -0.22 19.66 -7.60
CA CYS A 77 -0.96 20.85 -7.18
C CYS A 77 -0.15 21.81 -6.30
N ASN A 78 0.96 21.36 -5.71
CA ASN A 78 1.81 22.11 -4.79
C ASN A 78 1.10 22.73 -3.56
N ASP A 79 -0.13 22.28 -3.27
CA ASP A 79 -1.01 22.89 -2.26
C ASP A 79 -1.21 22.01 -1.02
N ALA A 80 -1.22 20.68 -1.20
CA ALA A 80 -1.37 19.71 -0.11
C ALA A 80 -0.15 18.79 0.01
N LEU A 81 -0.04 18.05 1.12
CA LEU A 81 0.98 17.01 1.31
C LEU A 81 0.78 15.85 0.33
N GLU A 82 1.90 15.28 -0.12
CA GLU A 82 1.89 14.13 -1.03
C GLU A 82 1.61 12.83 -0.28
N THR A 83 0.32 12.53 -0.12
CA THR A 83 -0.17 11.24 0.39
C THR A 83 -0.71 10.38 -0.75
N ILE A 84 -0.80 9.06 -0.53
CA ILE A 84 -1.37 8.13 -1.52
C ILE A 84 -2.80 8.55 -1.90
N HIS A 85 -3.60 8.91 -0.90
CA HIS A 85 -4.98 9.36 -1.10
C HIS A 85 -5.04 10.65 -1.93
N HIS A 86 -4.18 11.62 -1.62
CA HIS A 86 -4.14 12.88 -2.35
C HIS A 86 -3.75 12.67 -3.81
N VAL A 87 -2.65 11.95 -4.07
CA VAL A 87 -2.12 11.75 -5.42
C VAL A 87 -3.07 10.96 -6.32
N ILE A 88 -3.98 10.16 -5.76
CA ILE A 88 -4.84 9.28 -6.57
C ILE A 88 -6.28 9.78 -6.62
N PHE A 89 -6.82 10.35 -5.53
CA PHE A 89 -8.25 10.65 -5.44
C PHE A 89 -8.59 12.11 -5.18
N SER A 90 -7.72 12.88 -4.49
CA SER A 90 -8.10 14.25 -4.03
C SER A 90 -7.32 15.38 -4.68
N CYS A 91 -6.28 15.10 -5.47
CA CYS A 91 -5.52 16.14 -6.12
C CYS A 91 -6.35 16.79 -7.23
N CYS A 92 -6.52 18.11 -7.17
CA CYS A 92 -7.29 18.88 -8.16
C CYS A 92 -6.75 18.79 -9.59
N TYR A 93 -5.47 18.45 -9.75
CA TYR A 93 -4.87 18.15 -11.04
C TYR A 93 -5.28 16.76 -11.54
N VAL A 94 -5.19 15.77 -10.66
CA VAL A 94 -5.48 14.36 -10.96
C VAL A 94 -6.98 14.13 -11.18
N ASP A 95 -7.85 14.87 -10.49
CA ASP A 95 -9.30 14.87 -10.74
C ASP A 95 -9.64 15.20 -12.21
N ARG A 96 -8.83 16.03 -12.88
CA ARG A 96 -9.00 16.34 -14.31
C ARG A 96 -8.53 15.23 -15.23
N VAL A 97 -7.68 14.33 -14.75
CA VAL A 97 -7.16 13.18 -15.52
C VAL A 97 -8.15 12.01 -15.47
N TRP A 98 -8.87 11.87 -14.36
CA TRP A 98 -9.87 10.81 -14.19
C TRP A 98 -11.23 11.10 -14.83
N LYS A 99 -11.53 12.37 -15.10
CA LYS A 99 -12.71 12.82 -15.86
C LYS A 99 -12.47 12.70 -17.35
#